data_AF-A0A7X6P1K8-F1
#
_entry.id   AF-A0A7X6P1K8-F1
#
_cell.length_a   1.000
_cell.length_b   1.000
_cell.length_c   1.000
_cell.angle_alpha   90.00
_cell.angle_beta   90.00
_cell.angle_gamma   90.00
#
_symmetry.space_group_name_H-M   'P 1'
#
loop_
_entity.id
_entity.type
_entity.pdbx_description
1 polymer ?
#
loop_
_entity_poly.entity_id
_entity_poly.type
_entity_poly.pdbx_seq_one_letter_code
_entity_poly.pdbx_strand_id
1 'polypeptide(L)'
;MFDLRKENWAAERAELKELLGERAYEAAAMTTINAHFTDPAYVREIWAGLERLGFDGGRVLEPGAGAGTFIGLAPATAAMIGVEL
;
A
#
# COMPACT_ATOMS: atom_id res chain seq x y z
N MET A 1 -0.62 -17.00 0.71
CA MET A 1 -1.41 -17.03 -0.53
C MET A 1 -0.52 -17.22 -1.76
N PHE A 2 0.20 -16.20 -2.27
CA PHE A 2 0.99 -16.32 -3.52
C PHE A 2 2.35 -17.03 -3.43
N ASP A 3 2.88 -17.30 -2.22
CA ASP A 3 4.13 -18.08 -2.05
C ASP A 3 3.92 -19.55 -2.42
N LEU A 4 4.52 -19.98 -3.53
CA LEU A 4 4.42 -21.35 -4.06
C LEU A 4 5.00 -22.42 -3.13
N ARG A 5 5.86 -22.04 -2.17
CA ARG A 5 6.46 -22.98 -1.20
C ARG A 5 5.51 -23.31 -0.05
N LYS A 6 4.42 -22.54 0.11
CA LYS A 6 3.40 -22.78 1.13
C LYS A 6 2.29 -23.64 0.54
N GLU A 7 2.41 -24.95 0.72
CA GLU A 7 1.46 -25.95 0.18
C GLU A 7 0.06 -25.83 0.77
N ASN A 8 -0.06 -25.32 2.00
CA ASN A 8 -1.33 -25.08 2.69
C ASN A 8 -2.23 -24.00 2.08
N TRP A 9 -1.83 -23.39 0.96
CA TRP A 9 -2.61 -22.40 0.21
C TRP A 9 -2.85 -22.84 -1.24
N ALA A 10 -2.61 -24.11 -1.58
CA ALA A 10 -2.66 -24.59 -2.96
C ALA A 10 -4.07 -24.56 -3.56
N ALA A 11 -5.08 -24.92 -2.77
CA ALA A 11 -6.48 -24.91 -3.21
C ALA A 11 -6.97 -23.47 -3.44
N GLU A 12 -6.68 -22.57 -2.50
CA GLU A 12 -7.07 -21.16 -2.54
C GLU A 12 -6.37 -20.44 -3.71
N ARG A 13 -5.12 -20.80 -4.04
CA ARG A 13 -4.44 -20.26 -5.24
C ARG A 13 -5.09 -20.70 -6.54
N ALA A 14 -5.51 -21.97 -6.64
CA ALA A 14 -6.14 -22.49 -7.84
C ALA A 14 -7.50 -21.81 -8.08
N GLU A 15 -8.30 -21.68 -7.03
CA GLU A 15 -9.57 -20.95 -7.05
C GLU A 15 -9.38 -19.47 -7.42
N LEU A 16 -8.39 -18.80 -6.81
CA LEU A 16 -8.10 -17.41 -7.10
C LEU A 16 -7.62 -17.19 -8.55
N LYS A 17 -6.83 -18.12 -9.11
CA LYS A 17 -6.40 -18.10 -10.52
C LYS A 17 -7.57 -18.22 -11.47
N GLU A 18 -8.50 -19.13 -11.18
CA GLU A 18 -9.68 -19.35 -12.02
C GLU A 18 -10.61 -18.13 -12.04
N LEU A 19 -10.81 -17.50 -10.88
CA LEU A 19 -11.68 -16.32 -10.74
C LEU A 19 -11.08 -15.05 -11.39
N LEU A 20 -9.77 -14.83 -11.27
CA LEU A 20 -9.10 -13.62 -11.75
C LEU A 20 -8.65 -13.73 -13.22
N GLY A 21 -8.38 -14.94 -13.71
CA GLY A 21 -7.65 -15.17 -14.95
C GLY A 21 -6.16 -14.81 -14.84
N GLU A 22 -5.34 -15.30 -15.77
CA GLU A 22 -3.87 -15.28 -15.61
C GLU A 22 -3.32 -13.86 -15.43
N ARG A 23 -3.79 -12.90 -16.21
CA ARG A 23 -3.28 -11.52 -16.19
C ARG A 23 -3.55 -10.77 -14.88
N ALA A 24 -4.74 -10.93 -14.31
CA ALA A 24 -5.09 -10.26 -13.05
C ALA A 24 -4.51 -11.00 -11.84
N TYR A 25 -4.33 -12.32 -11.93
CA TYR A 25 -3.62 -13.09 -10.92
C TYR A 25 -2.13 -12.69 -10.84
N GLU A 26 -1.46 -12.53 -11.98
CA GLU A 26 -0.07 -12.03 -12.03
C GLU A 26 0.04 -10.62 -11.42
N ALA A 27 -0.89 -9.72 -11.72
CA ALA A 27 -0.93 -8.38 -11.12
C ALA A 27 -1.08 -8.46 -9.58
N ALA A 28 -2.01 -9.26 -9.07
CA ALA A 28 -2.24 -9.44 -7.63
C ALA A 28 -1.04 -10.11 -6.91
N ALA A 29 -0.35 -11.04 -7.58
CA ALA A 29 0.87 -11.64 -7.03
C ALA A 29 2.00 -10.60 -6.89
N MET A 30 2.12 -9.69 -7.87
CA MET A 30 3.12 -8.62 -7.88
C MET A 30 2.88 -7.55 -6.80
N THR A 31 1.63 -7.23 -6.47
CA THR A 31 1.31 -6.28 -5.39
C THR A 31 1.58 -6.86 -4.00
N THR A 32 1.49 -8.18 -3.83
CA THR A 32 1.71 -8.84 -2.53
C THR A 32 3.20 -8.90 -2.14
N ILE A 33 4.10 -9.02 -3.12
CA ILE A 33 5.55 -9.02 -2.86
C ILE A 33 6.05 -7.62 -2.43
N ASN A 34 5.33 -6.56 -2.81
CA ASN A 34 5.73 -5.17 -2.58
C ASN A 34 4.89 -4.44 -1.52
N ALA A 35 3.95 -5.11 -0.85
CA ALA A 35 3.16 -4.54 0.24
C ALA A 35 4.00 -4.38 1.52
N HIS A 36 5.00 -3.51 1.46
CA HIS A 36 5.76 -3.08 2.63
C HIS A 36 4.93 -2.07 3.42
N PHE A 37 4.36 -2.53 4.53
CA PHE A 37 3.71 -1.63 5.47
C PHE A 37 4.74 -0.70 6.09
N THR A 38 4.57 0.61 5.92
CA THR A 38 5.33 1.59 6.69
C THR A 38 4.74 1.67 8.09
N ASP A 39 5.57 1.46 9.12
CA ASP A 39 5.11 1.55 10.51
C ASP A 39 4.52 2.95 10.78
N PRO A 40 3.33 3.05 11.40
CA PRO A 40 2.73 4.32 11.81
C PRO A 40 3.68 5.25 12.58
N ALA A 41 4.63 4.71 13.35
CA ALA A 41 5.65 5.49 14.06
C ALA A 41 6.56 6.24 13.09
N TYR A 42 7.01 5.62 12.00
CA TYR A 42 7.82 6.30 10.98
C TYR A 42 7.01 7.36 10.23
N VAL A 43 5.76 7.05 9.86
CA VAL A 43 4.89 8.00 9.14
C VAL A 43 4.66 9.28 9.94
N ARG A 44 4.46 9.16 11.26
CA ARG A 44 4.34 10.33 12.16
C ARG A 44 5.59 11.20 12.15
N GLU A 45 6.77 10.58 12.25
CA GLU A 45 8.04 11.32 12.24
C GLU A 45 8.32 11.97 10.89
N ILE A 46 7.90 11.35 9.78
CA ILE A 46 8.01 11.92 8.44
C ILE A 46 7.14 13.17 8.32
N TRP A 47 5.87 13.11 8.74
CA TRP A 47 4.99 14.29 8.74
C TRP A 47 5.55 15.42 9.62
N ALA A 48 5.99 15.11 10.84
CA ALA A 48 6.64 16.09 11.72
C ALA A 48 7.92 16.68 11.09
N GLY A 49 8.66 15.87 10.34
CA GLY A 49 9.82 16.32 9.58
C GLY A 49 9.44 17.32 8.48
N LEU A 50 8.40 17.03 7.70
CA LEU A 50 7.91 17.91 6.64
C LEU A 50 7.43 19.25 7.19
N GLU A 51 6.69 19.27 8.30
CA GLU A 51 6.26 20.50 8.98
C GLU A 51 7.46 21.35 9.42
N ARG A 52 8.48 20.72 10.03
CA ARG A 52 9.74 21.41 10.41
C ARG A 52 10.51 21.96 9.21
N LEU A 53 10.36 21.35 8.04
CA LEU A 53 10.96 21.81 6.78
C LEU A 53 10.12 22.88 6.08
N GLY A 54 9.00 23.30 6.67
CA GLY A 54 8.16 24.38 6.18
C GLY A 54 6.97 23.93 5.33
N PHE A 55 6.62 22.64 5.33
CA PHE A 55 5.34 22.21 4.77
C PHE A 55 4.20 22.74 5.65
N ASP A 56 3.40 23.66 5.11
CA ASP A 56 2.28 24.31 5.79
C ASP A 56 0.90 23.85 5.28
N GLY A 57 0.88 23.01 4.24
CA GLY A 57 -0.32 22.38 3.70
C GLY A 57 -0.32 22.25 2.19
N GLY A 58 -1.43 21.76 1.64
CA GLY A 58 -1.65 21.64 0.20
C GLY A 58 -1.84 20.21 -0.27
N ARG A 59 -1.78 20.02 -1.59
CA ARG A 59 -2.05 18.71 -2.22
C ARG A 59 -0.82 17.82 -2.13
N VAL A 60 -1.02 16.57 -1.69
CA VAL A 60 0.04 15.57 -1.56
C VAL A 60 -0.38 14.31 -2.30
N LEU A 61 0.52 13.77 -3.13
CA LEU A 61 0.32 12.53 -3.87
C LEU A 61 1.02 11.39 -3.13
N GLU A 62 0.27 10.33 -2.80
CA GLU A 62 0.77 9.07 -2.25
C GLU A 62 0.63 7.96 -3.32
N PRO A 63 1.67 7.69 -4.12
CA PRO A 63 1.67 6.58 -5.06
C PRO A 63 1.95 5.26 -4.32
N GLY A 64 1.16 4.23 -4.57
CA GLY A 64 1.19 2.97 -3.82
C GLY A 64 0.62 3.14 -2.42
N ALA A 65 -0.58 3.72 -2.33
CA ALA A 65 -1.19 4.11 -1.05
C ALA A 65 -1.43 2.92 -0.11
N GLY A 66 -1.47 1.69 -0.63
CA GLY A 66 -1.61 0.47 0.16
C GLY A 66 -2.76 0.56 1.14
N ALA A 67 -2.48 0.39 2.44
CA ALA A 67 -3.46 0.50 3.50
C ALA A 67 -3.81 1.94 3.93
N GLY A 68 -3.20 2.95 3.30
CA GLY A 68 -3.48 4.35 3.51
C GLY A 68 -2.84 4.93 4.78
N THR A 69 -1.71 4.40 5.24
CA THR A 69 -1.08 4.86 6.49
C THR A 69 -0.65 6.33 6.42
N PHE A 70 -0.09 6.80 5.30
CA PHE A 70 0.27 8.21 5.14
C PHE A 70 -0.96 9.11 5.02
N ILE A 71 -1.98 8.70 4.27
CA ILE A 71 -3.29 9.39 4.24
C ILE A 71 -3.89 9.52 5.65
N GLY A 72 -3.95 8.42 6.40
CA GLY A 72 -4.62 8.37 7.70
C GLY A 72 -3.91 9.13 8.82
N LEU A 73 -2.61 9.39 8.65
CA LEU A 73 -1.78 10.13 9.60
C LEU A 73 -1.39 11.52 9.09
N ALA A 74 -1.93 11.94 7.94
CA ALA A 74 -1.66 13.24 7.37
C ALA A 74 -2.17 14.38 8.29
N PRO A 75 -1.45 15.51 8.37
CA PRO A 75 -1.95 16.69 9.04
C PRO A 75 -3.21 17.20 8.33
N ALA A 76 -4.11 17.86 9.06
CA ALA A 76 -5.38 18.35 8.52
C ALA A 76 -5.21 19.37 7.37
N THR A 77 -4.03 19.97 7.25
CA THR A 77 -3.66 20.91 6.18
C THR A 77 -3.27 20.21 4.87
N ALA A 78 -3.05 18.90 4.89
CA ALA A 78 -2.72 18.10 3.72
C ALA A 78 -3.98 17.52 3.05
N ALA A 79 -4.16 17.84 1.77
CA ALA A 79 -5.17 17.24 0.90
C ALA A 79 -4.55 16.07 0.13
N MET A 80 -4.77 14.86 0.65
CA MET A 80 -4.13 13.64 0.14
C MET A 80 -4.82 13.08 -1.11
N ILE A 81 -4.03 12.61 -2.06
CA ILE A 81 -4.45 11.86 -3.24
C ILE A 81 -3.69 10.53 -3.22
N GLY A 82 -4.38 9.43 -2.92
CA GLY A 82 -3.81 8.08 -2.96
C GLY A 82 -4.03 7.42 -4.32
N VAL A 83 -3.02 6.70 -4.81
CA VAL A 83 -3.13 5.83 -5.99
C VAL A 83 -2.66 4.43 -5.61
N GLU A 84 -3.44 3.40 -5.89
CA GLU A 84 -3.09 1.98 -5.70
C GLU A 84 -3.49 1.18 -6.94
N LEU A 85 -2.75 0.09 -7.25
CA LEU A 85 -2.92 -0.73 -8.46
C LEU A 85 -3.87 -1.92 -8.25
#